data_AF-A0A0F0CNA8-F1
#
_entry.id   AF-A0A0F0CNA8-F1
#
_cell.length_a   1.000
_cell.length_b   1.000
_cell.length_c   1.000
_cell.angle_alpha   90.00
_cell.angle_beta   90.00
_cell.angle_gamma   90.00
#
_symmetry.space_group_name_H-M   'P 1'
#
loop_
_entity.id
_entity.type
_entity.pdbx_description
1 polymer ?
#
loop_
_entity_poly.entity_id
_entity_poly.type
_entity_poly.pdbx_seq_one_letter_code
_entity_poly.pdbx_strand_id
1 'polypeptide(L)' 'MAVGRGRTDLTIEFAGDTFVLELKLKRDSDSKEDGLDQISRYLDTLGMTKGYLILFEIKPSSIMRFA' A
#
# COMPACT_ATOMS: atom_id res chain seq x y z
N MET A 1 -6.22 -6.67 9.95
CA MET A 1 -6.85 -5.87 11.03
C MET A 1 -7.62 -4.71 10.44
N ALA A 2 -8.74 -4.29 11.07
CA ALA A 2 -9.49 -3.10 10.65
C ALA A 2 -9.40 -2.05 11.76
N VAL A 3 -8.80 -0.90 11.47
CA VAL A 3 -8.64 0.21 12.43
C VAL A 3 -9.19 1.46 11.73
N GLY A 4 -10.43 1.83 12.05
CA GLY A 4 -11.14 2.95 11.40
C GLY A 4 -11.60 2.71 9.96
N ARG A 5 -12.01 3.79 9.26
CA ARG A 5 -12.56 3.77 7.88
C ARG A 5 -11.57 3.28 6.80
N GLY A 6 -10.30 3.10 7.13
CA GLY A 6 -9.24 2.68 6.19
C GLY A 6 -8.80 1.24 6.44
N ARG A 7 -8.92 0.38 5.42
CA ARG A 7 -8.27 -0.93 5.40
C ARG A 7 -6.86 -0.74 4.85
N THR A 8 -5.85 -1.23 5.55
CA THR A 8 -4.57 -1.52 4.91
C THR A 8 -4.75 -2.71 3.98
N ASP A 9 -4.07 -2.71 2.83
CA ASP A 9 -4.12 -3.83 1.90
C ASP A 9 -3.55 -5.11 2.51
N LEU A 10 -2.38 -5.01 3.17
CA LEU A 10 -1.70 -6.16 3.76
C LEU A 10 -0.94 -5.81 5.04
N THR A 11 -1.09 -6.67 6.05
CA THR A 11 -0.28 -6.67 7.26
C THR A 11 0.44 -8.01 7.37
N ILE A 12 1.75 -7.98 7.58
CA ILE A 12 2.58 -9.17 7.81
C ILE A 12 3.09 -9.13 9.24
N GLU A 13 2.88 -10.22 9.98
CA GLU A 13 3.53 -10.44 11.27
C GLU A 13 4.64 -11.47 11.07
N PHE A 14 5.88 -11.09 11.36
CA PHE A 14 7.03 -11.97 11.19
C PHE A 14 8.11 -11.64 12.21
N ALA A 15 8.65 -12.68 12.87
CA ALA A 15 9.73 -12.55 13.85
C ALA A 15 9.44 -11.55 15.01
N GLY A 16 8.16 -11.34 15.36
CA GLY A 16 7.75 -10.38 16.39
C GLY A 16 7.56 -8.94 15.89
N ASP A 17 7.86 -8.68 14.61
CA ASP A 17 7.64 -7.39 13.97
C ASP A 17 6.35 -7.38 13.16
N THR A 18 5.74 -6.20 13.04
CA THR A 18 4.58 -5.95 12.18
C THR A 18 4.98 -5.06 11.00
N PHE A 19 4.68 -5.51 9.79
CA PHE A 19 4.96 -4.81 8.55
C PHE A 19 3.65 -4.44 7.86
N VAL A 20 3.47 -3.15 7.57
CA VAL A 20 2.32 -2.64 6.84
C VAL A 20 2.70 -2.42 5.39
N LEU A 21 1.94 -3.03 4.49
CA LEU A 21 2.15 -2.94 3.04
C LEU A 21 0.91 -2.31 2.40
N GLU A 22 1.13 -1.29 1.58
CA GLU A 22 0.12 -0.67 0.71
C GLU A 22 0.46 -0.99 -0.75
N LEU A 23 -0.53 -1.41 -1.54
CA LEU A 23 -0.37 -1.80 -2.94
C LEU A 23 -1.03 -0.77 -3.84
N LYS A 24 -0.27 -0.19 -4.78
CA LYS A 24 -0.82 0.77 -5.76
C LYS A 24 -0.40 0.41 -7.18
N LEU A 25 -1.32 0.59 -8.13
CA LEU A 25 -0.96 0.67 -9.55
C LEU A 25 -0.55 2.10 -9.87
N LYS A 26 0.62 2.30 -10.51
CA LYS A 26 1.04 3.62 -10.99
C LYS A 26 0.21 4.00 -12.21
N ARG A 27 -0.70 4.97 -12.05
CA ARG A 27 -1.59 5.45 -13.14
C ARG A 27 -1.14 6.79 -13.70
N ASP A 28 -0.52 7.60 -12.87
CA ASP A 28 -0.06 8.96 -13.17
C ASP A 28 1.24 9.25 -12.39
N SER A 29 1.71 10.49 -12.47
CA SER A 29 2.90 10.97 -11.74
C SER A 29 2.70 10.98 -10.22
N ASP A 30 1.46 11.19 -9.78
CA ASP A 30 1.13 11.55 -8.40
C ASP A 30 0.80 10.31 -7.56
N SER A 31 0.49 9.18 -8.22
CA SER A 31 0.21 7.87 -7.63
C SER A 31 1.19 7.43 -6.54
N LYS A 32 2.46 7.85 -6.63
CA LYS A 32 3.47 7.56 -5.61
C LYS A 32 3.28 8.41 -4.36
N GLU A 33 3.12 9.72 -4.53
CA GLU A 33 2.97 10.67 -3.42
C GLU A 33 1.65 10.41 -2.67
N ASP A 34 0.55 10.22 -3.41
CA ASP A 34 -0.74 9.83 -2.85
C ASP A 34 -0.65 8.53 -2.02
N GLY A 35 0.11 7.55 -2.51
CA GLY A 35 0.36 6.29 -1.80
C GLY A 35 1.17 6.47 -0.52
N LEU A 36 2.18 7.35 -0.54
CA LEU A 36 3.00 7.68 0.63
C LEU A 36 2.19 8.44 1.69
N ASP A 37 1.37 9.41 1.27
CA ASP A 37 0.48 10.15 2.15
C ASP A 37 -0.54 9.23 2.83
N GLN A 38 -1.09 8.28 2.07
CA GLN A 38 -2.05 7.32 2.60
C GLN A 38 -1.40 6.40 3.65
N ILE A 39 -0.22 5.82 3.37
CA ILE A 39 0.44 4.93 4.33
C ILE A 39 0.94 5.70 5.55
N SER A 40 1.40 6.95 5.41
CA SER A 40 1.80 7.80 6.54
C SER A 40 0.67 7.97 7.56
N ARG A 41 -0.54 8.32 7.09
CA ARG A 41 -1.71 8.48 7.97
C ARG A 41 -2.07 7.20 8.73
N TYR A 42 -1.86 6.05 8.09
CA TYR A 42 -2.09 4.75 8.71
C TYR A 42 -1.04 4.44 9.78
N LEU A 43 0.24 4.67 9.48
CA LEU A 43 1.34 4.49 10.42
C LEU A 43 1.19 5.39 11.65
N ASP A 44 0.80 6.66 11.46
CA ASP A 44 0.49 7.59 12.55
C ASP A 44 -0.64 7.08 13.44
N THR A 45 -1.70 6.53 12.84
CA THR A 45 -2.85 5.97 13.57
C THR A 45 -2.48 4.74 14.40
N LEU A 46 -1.51 3.94 13.95
CA LEU A 46 -1.06 2.73 14.63
C LEU A 46 0.16 2.92 15.54
N GLY A 47 0.73 4.12 15.60
CA GLY A 47 1.99 4.37 16.30
C GLY A 47 3.18 3.60 15.71
N MET A 48 3.12 3.29 14.41
CA MET A 48 4.18 2.59 13.69
C MET A 48 5.10 3.59 12.99
N THR A 49 6.39 3.27 12.90
CA THR A 49 7.39 4.17 12.28
C THR A 49 7.85 3.71 10.90
N LYS A 50 7.40 2.54 10.45
CA LYS A 50 7.81 1.91 9.19
C LYS A 50 6.62 1.29 8.47
N GLY A 51 6.54 1.55 7.17
CA GLY A 51 5.60 0.94 6.25
C GLY A 51 6.18 0.89 4.84
N TYR A 52 5.56 0.11 3.97
CA TYR A 52 6.07 -0.20 2.65
C TYR A 52 5.00 0.10 1.59
N LEU A 53 5.32 0.99 0.66
CA LEU A 53 4.53 1.20 -0.55
C LEU A 53 5.09 0.33 -1.67
N ILE A 54 4.27 -0.59 -2.19
CA ILE A 54 4.59 -1.38 -3.37
C ILE A 54 3.84 -0.77 -4.55
N LEU A 55 4.60 -0.17 -5.47
CA LEU A 55 4.07 0.48 -6.66
C LEU A 55 4.28 -0.43 -7.89
N PHE A 56 3.18 -0.86 -8.50
CA PHE A 56 3.19 -1.63 -9.73
C PHE A 56 3.14 -0.68 -10.93
N GLU A 57 4.23 -0.63 -11.69
CA GLU A 57 4.24 0.09 -12.96
C GLU A 57 3.59 -0.77 -14.05
N ILE A 58 2.55 -0.22 -14.67
CA ILE A 58 1.92 -0.85 -15.83
C ILE A 58 2.83 -0.58 -17.02
N LYS A 59 3.50 -1.63 -17.50
CA LYS A 59 4.18 -1.59 -18.80
C LYS A 59 3.18 -1.97 -19.90
N PRO A 60 3.37 -1.49 -21.14
CA PRO A 60 2.64 -2.02 -22.28
C PRO A 60 2.98 -3.50 -22.45
N SER A 61 2.11 -4.37 -21.95
CA SER A 61 2.12 -5.81 -22.20
C SER A 61 0.69 -6.33 -22.11
N SER A 62 0.43 -7.45 -22.80
CA SER A 62 -0.87 -8.04 -23.07
C SER A 62 -1.79 -8.07 -21.85
N ILE A 63 -2.63 -7.05 -21.70
CA ILE A 63 -3.75 -7.08 -20.75
C ILE A 63 -4.62 -8.28 -21.16
N MET A 64 -4.58 -9.36 -20.39
CA MET A 64 -5.54 -10.45 -20.52
C MET A 64 -6.81 -10.03 -19.77
N ARG A 65 -7.79 -9.54 -20.54
CA ARG A 65 -9.17 -9.39 -20.06
C ARG A 65 -9.84 -10.74 -20.18
N PHE A 66 -10.23 -11.33 -19.05
CA PHE A 66 -11.23 -12.39 -19.07
C PHE A 66 -12.60 -11.72 -19.14
N ALA A 67 -13.42 -12.22 -20.06
CA ALA A 67 -14.81 -11.81 -20.25
C ALA A 67 -15.69 -12.34 -19.10
#